data_AF-A0A540M8I4-F1
#
_entry.id   AF-A0A540M8I4-F1
#
_cell.length_a   1.000
_cell.length_b   1.000
_cell.length_c   1.000
_cell.angle_alpha   90.00
_cell.angle_beta   90.00
_cell.angle_gamma   90.00
#
_symmetry.space_group_name_H-M   'P 1'
#
loop_
_entity.id
_entity.type
_entity.pdbx_description
1 polymer ?
#
loop_
_entity_poly.entity_id
_entity_poly.type
_entity_poly.pdbx_seq_one_letter_code
_entity_poly.pdbx_strand_id
1 'polypeptide(L)'
;MTVDVSSAGSFKRRRLIGAVDHIASIDCTANIEESADEFYDFTPEDYYRIQRTRQKEDKFLKTQKIREAEDAKRRSKMTRSVIRVRFPDNRTVEATFHPSDKIQSLVDYLKKVGARPELPFYLFTAPPKQVIREMSQDFYSAGFVPGAVVHLSYGAPN
;
A
#
# COMPACT_ATOMS: atom_id res chain seq x y z
N MET A 1 5.29 -41.19 -0.52
CA MET A 1 5.88 -40.33 0.53
C MET A 1 6.71 -39.28 -0.17
N THR A 2 6.12 -38.12 -0.41
CA THR A 2 6.74 -36.99 -1.11
C THR A 2 7.51 -36.15 -0.10
N VAL A 3 8.80 -35.91 -0.37
CA VAL A 3 9.67 -35.02 0.39
C VAL A 3 9.55 -33.62 -0.21
N ASP A 4 8.91 -32.69 0.50
CA ASP A 4 8.92 -31.28 0.12
C ASP A 4 10.17 -30.59 0.67
N VAL A 5 11.00 -30.17 -0.28
CA VAL A 5 12.24 -29.41 -0.07
C VAL A 5 11.91 -27.98 0.33
N SER A 6 12.51 -27.54 1.44
CA SER A 6 12.49 -26.17 1.94
C SER A 6 12.81 -25.14 0.87
N SER A 7 11.86 -24.23 0.61
CA SER A 7 12.12 -22.99 -0.12
C SER A 7 12.64 -21.93 0.85
N ALA A 8 13.95 -21.68 0.80
CA ALA A 8 14.58 -20.58 1.54
C ALA A 8 14.24 -19.25 0.85
N GLY A 9 13.34 -18.48 1.46
CA GLY A 9 13.01 -17.11 1.06
C GLY A 9 14.26 -16.23 1.09
N SER A 10 14.77 -15.90 -0.08
CA SER A 10 15.94 -15.04 -0.26
C SER A 10 15.56 -13.59 0.04
N PHE A 11 15.69 -13.20 1.32
CA PHE A 11 15.58 -11.80 1.73
C PHE A 11 16.80 -11.04 1.21
N LYS A 12 16.65 -10.44 0.03
CA LYS A 12 17.66 -9.55 -0.55
C LYS A 12 17.75 -8.30 0.32
N ARG A 13 18.64 -8.35 1.31
CA ARG A 13 19.03 -7.22 2.16
C ARG A 13 19.69 -6.16 1.28
N ARG A 14 18.90 -5.29 0.66
CA ARG A 14 19.42 -3.99 0.21
C ARG A 14 19.50 -3.11 1.44
N ARG A 15 20.71 -3.07 2.01
CA ARG A 15 21.11 -2.03 2.95
C ARG A 15 21.13 -0.72 2.16
N LEU A 16 19.98 -0.08 2.01
CA LEU A 16 19.94 1.35 1.76
C LEU A 16 20.15 1.99 3.12
N ILE A 17 21.42 2.17 3.48
CA ILE A 17 21.78 3.32 4.29
C ILE A 17 21.37 4.47 3.36
N GLY A 18 20.15 4.99 3.55
CA GLY A 18 19.83 6.29 3.02
C GLY A 18 20.87 7.18 3.65
N ALA A 19 21.85 7.61 2.85
CA ALA A 19 22.51 8.86 3.13
C ALA A 19 21.36 9.81 3.45
N VAL A 20 21.38 10.34 4.67
CA VAL A 20 20.63 11.54 4.97
C VAL A 20 21.39 12.61 4.21
N ASP A 21 21.23 12.61 2.88
CA ASP A 21 21.49 13.79 2.11
C ASP A 21 20.60 14.82 2.76
N HIS A 22 21.25 15.84 3.31
CA HIS A 22 20.61 17.08 3.63
C HIS A 22 19.72 17.39 2.42
N ILE A 23 18.42 17.18 2.59
CA ILE A 23 17.44 17.86 1.77
C ILE A 23 17.68 19.30 2.16
N ALA A 24 18.60 19.95 1.43
CA ALA A 24 18.56 21.38 1.27
C ALA A 24 17.09 21.69 1.05
N SER A 25 16.51 22.56 1.88
CA SER A 25 15.17 23.07 1.70
C SER A 25 15.00 23.40 0.23
N ILE A 26 14.41 22.46 -0.51
CA ILE A 26 13.60 22.82 -1.64
C ILE A 26 12.40 23.38 -0.90
N ASP A 27 12.34 24.70 -0.86
CA ASP A 27 11.09 25.41 -0.68
C ASP A 27 10.17 24.92 -1.80
N CYS A 28 9.51 23.79 -1.58
CA CYS A 28 8.38 23.33 -2.37
C CYS A 28 7.12 24.01 -1.85
N THR A 29 7.20 25.33 -1.67
CA THR A 29 6.18 26.21 -2.23
C THR A 29 6.36 26.19 -3.75
N ALA A 30 6.11 25.02 -4.35
CA ALA A 30 5.68 25.02 -5.74
C ALA A 30 4.41 25.85 -5.72
N ASN A 31 4.44 27.01 -6.38
CA ASN A 31 3.22 27.70 -6.75
C ASN A 31 2.30 26.62 -7.33
N ILE A 32 1.24 26.27 -6.60
CA ILE A 32 0.09 25.65 -7.21
C ILE A 32 -0.38 26.77 -8.14
N GLU A 33 0.04 26.73 -9.41
CA GLU A 33 -0.51 27.62 -10.41
C GLU A 33 -2.02 27.43 -10.27
N GLU A 34 -2.69 28.50 -9.83
CA GLU A 34 -4.14 28.54 -9.75
C GLU A 34 -4.61 28.29 -11.18
N SER A 35 -5.01 27.06 -11.45
CA SER A 35 -5.39 26.62 -12.79
C SER A 35 -6.49 27.54 -13.26
N ALA A 36 -6.36 28.11 -14.47
CA ALA A 36 -7.36 29.01 -15.03
C ALA A 36 -8.78 28.41 -14.91
N ASP A 37 -9.78 29.24 -14.62
CA ASP A 37 -11.16 28.79 -14.40
C ASP A 37 -11.71 27.89 -15.53
N GLU A 38 -11.24 28.10 -16.77
CA GLU A 38 -11.56 27.27 -17.94
C GLU A 38 -11.23 25.78 -17.76
N PHE A 39 -10.25 25.42 -16.92
CA PHE A 39 -9.94 24.02 -16.59
C PHE A 39 -11.09 23.33 -15.83
N TYR A 40 -11.86 24.10 -15.06
CA TYR A 40 -13.01 23.59 -14.31
C TYR A 40 -14.32 23.70 -15.09
N ASP A 41 -14.31 24.35 -16.26
CA ASP A 41 -15.47 24.44 -17.14
C ASP A 41 -15.71 23.10 -17.85
N PHE A 42 -16.98 22.70 -17.88
CA PHE A 42 -17.38 21.42 -18.46
C PHE A 42 -17.45 21.49 -19.98
N THR A 43 -16.50 20.85 -20.66
CA THR A 43 -16.42 20.88 -22.12
C THR A 43 -17.34 19.84 -22.80
N PRO A 44 -17.74 20.04 -24.07
CA PRO A 44 -18.43 19.02 -24.86
C PRO A 44 -17.65 17.70 -24.94
N GLU A 45 -16.32 17.76 -24.97
CA GLU A 45 -15.44 16.59 -24.93
C GLU A 45 -15.62 15.77 -23.64
N ASP A 46 -15.73 16.43 -22.49
CA ASP A 46 -16.02 15.77 -21.21
C ASP A 46 -17.41 15.11 -21.22
N TYR A 47 -18.41 15.77 -21.82
CA TYR A 47 -19.74 15.18 -22.03
C TYR A 47 -19.65 13.85 -22.79
N TYR A 48 -18.98 13.81 -23.94
CA TYR A 48 -18.83 12.58 -24.72
C TYR A 48 -18.00 11.52 -23.99
N ARG A 49 -17.00 11.92 -23.18
CA ARG A 49 -16.18 11.00 -22.39
C ARG A 49 -17.02 10.30 -21.31
N ILE A 50 -17.86 11.05 -20.60
CA ILE A 50 -18.77 10.52 -19.57
C ILE A 50 -19.91 9.71 -20.19
N GLN A 51 -20.45 10.15 -21.33
CA GLN A 51 -21.52 9.42 -21.99
C GLN A 51 -21.05 8.04 -22.49
N ARG A 52 -19.80 7.93 -22.99
CA ARG A 52 -19.20 6.66 -23.41
C ARG A 52 -18.92 5.71 -22.25
N THR A 53 -18.55 6.20 -21.06
CA THR A 53 -18.31 5.32 -19.90
C THR A 53 -19.62 4.75 -19.35
N ARG A 54 -20.65 5.60 -19.17
CA ARG A 54 -21.99 5.16 -18.71
C ARG A 54 -22.59 4.07 -19.60
N GLN A 55 -22.52 4.25 -20.93
CA GLN A 55 -23.04 3.24 -21.88
C GLN A 55 -22.34 1.88 -21.82
N LYS A 56 -21.07 1.83 -21.37
CA LYS A 56 -20.31 0.58 -21.23
C LYS A 56 -20.64 -0.15 -19.92
N GLU A 57 -20.99 0.58 -18.87
CA GLU A 57 -21.25 0.00 -17.55
C GLU A 57 -22.63 -0.65 -17.46
N ASP A 58 -23.64 -0.09 -18.12
CA ASP A 58 -25.05 -0.51 -17.96
C ASP A 58 -25.45 -1.83 -18.67
N LYS A 59 -24.58 -2.42 -19.50
CA LYS A 59 -25.00 -3.49 -20.44
C LYS A 59 -24.33 -4.85 -20.25
N PHE A 60 -23.55 -5.05 -19.20
CA PHE A 60 -22.79 -6.29 -19.06
C PHE A 60 -23.09 -7.07 -17.78
N LEU A 61 -23.81 -8.19 -17.93
CA LEU A 61 -23.93 -9.21 -16.89
C LEU A 61 -22.55 -9.80 -16.62
N LYS A 62 -21.89 -9.39 -15.53
CA LYS A 62 -20.63 -9.99 -15.07
C LYS A 62 -20.88 -11.45 -14.66
N THR A 63 -20.65 -12.39 -15.56
CA THR A 63 -20.67 -13.82 -15.26
C THR A 63 -19.54 -14.18 -14.29
N GLN A 64 -19.69 -15.28 -13.55
CA GLN A 64 -18.70 -15.74 -12.58
C GLN A 64 -17.29 -15.87 -13.18
N LYS A 65 -17.18 -16.43 -14.39
CA LYS A 65 -15.91 -16.55 -15.13
C LYS A 65 -15.21 -15.21 -15.36
N ILE A 66 -15.98 -14.13 -15.54
CA ILE A 66 -15.43 -12.80 -15.81
C ILE A 66 -14.90 -12.15 -14.54
N ARG A 67 -15.56 -12.38 -13.39
CA ARG A 67 -15.05 -11.95 -12.08
C ARG A 67 -13.73 -12.64 -11.75
N GLU A 68 -13.67 -13.97 -11.92
CA GLU A 68 -12.46 -14.76 -11.66
C GLU A 68 -11.29 -14.35 -12.57
N ALA A 69 -11.55 -14.11 -13.86
CA ALA A 69 -10.52 -13.64 -14.80
C ALA A 69 -10.03 -12.22 -14.49
N GLU A 70 -10.91 -11.32 -14.06
CA GLU A 70 -10.55 -9.95 -13.66
C GLU A 70 -9.68 -9.96 -12.40
N ASP A 71 -10.03 -10.79 -11.42
CA ASP A 71 -9.26 -10.94 -10.17
C ASP A 71 -7.89 -11.56 -10.43
N ALA A 72 -7.80 -12.57 -11.29
CA ALA A 72 -6.54 -13.16 -11.71
C ALA A 72 -5.65 -12.12 -12.43
N LYS A 73 -6.23 -11.30 -13.32
CA LYS A 73 -5.51 -10.22 -14.01
C LYS A 73 -5.04 -9.12 -13.05
N ARG A 74 -5.82 -8.81 -12.01
CA ARG A 74 -5.44 -7.84 -10.97
C ARG A 74 -4.29 -8.36 -10.12
N ARG A 75 -4.33 -9.65 -9.74
CA ARG A 75 -3.25 -10.32 -9.00
C ARG A 75 -1.96 -10.39 -9.80
N SER A 76 -2.02 -10.72 -11.10
CA SER A 76 -0.80 -10.81 -11.92
C SER A 76 -0.14 -9.46 -12.18
N LYS A 77 -0.91 -8.37 -12.20
CA LYS A 77 -0.38 -7.01 -12.40
C LYS A 77 0.38 -6.49 -11.18
N MET A 78 0.01 -6.90 -9.97
CA MET A 78 0.74 -6.52 -8.76
C MET A 78 1.74 -7.60 -8.38
N THR A 79 3.01 -7.31 -8.69
CA THR A 79 4.15 -8.16 -8.31
C THR A 79 4.85 -7.68 -7.04
N ARG A 80 4.53 -6.46 -6.59
CA ARG A 80 5.13 -5.82 -5.41
C ARG A 80 4.10 -5.00 -4.64
N SER A 81 4.27 -4.97 -3.33
CA SER A 81 3.56 -4.11 -2.39
C SER A 81 4.56 -3.22 -1.67
N VAL A 82 4.34 -1.90 -1.68
CA VAL A 82 5.18 -0.93 -0.96
C VAL A 82 4.44 -0.45 0.28
N ILE A 83 4.96 -0.79 1.46
CA ILE A 83 4.35 -0.43 2.75
C ILE A 83 5.15 0.69 3.39
N ARG A 84 4.46 1.77 3.75
CA ARG A 84 5.03 2.94 4.40
C ARG A 84 4.51 3.01 5.84
N VAL A 85 5.38 2.75 6.81
CA VAL A 85 5.04 2.75 8.22
C VAL A 85 5.38 4.09 8.85
N ARG A 86 4.37 4.81 9.30
CA ARG A 86 4.47 6.08 10.02
C ARG A 86 4.64 5.82 11.51
N PHE A 87 5.77 6.23 12.07
CA PHE A 87 6.04 6.22 13.50
C PHE A 87 5.41 7.44 14.17
N PRO A 88 5.11 7.37 15.48
CA PRO A 88 4.60 8.53 16.22
C PRO A 88 5.63 9.67 16.28
N ASP A 89 6.91 9.37 16.08
CA ASP A 89 8.01 10.34 16.04
C ASP A 89 8.12 11.07 14.68
N ASN A 90 7.07 11.05 13.86
CA ASN A 90 7.01 11.55 12.48
C ASN A 90 8.00 10.91 11.49
N ARG A 91 8.69 9.84 11.90
CA ARG A 91 9.58 9.06 11.04
C ARG A 91 8.76 8.10 10.17
N THR A 92 9.23 7.82 8.96
CA THR A 92 8.58 6.86 8.05
C THR A 92 9.59 5.83 7.61
N VAL A 93 9.21 4.56 7.70
CA VAL A 93 10.00 3.45 7.14
C VAL A 93 9.25 2.88 5.95
N GLU A 94 9.95 2.75 4.84
CA GLU A 94 9.42 2.17 3.62
C GLU A 94 10.02 0.78 3.40
N ALA A 95 9.17 -0.20 3.14
CA ALA A 95 9.56 -1.57 2.88
C ALA A 95 8.73 -2.18 1.75
N THR A 96 9.38 -3.00 0.93
CA THR A 96 8.75 -3.67 -0.21
C THR A 96 8.54 -5.14 0.12
N PHE A 97 7.31 -5.61 -0.06
CA PHE A 97 6.88 -6.98 0.18
C PHE A 97 6.25 -7.59 -1.07
N HIS A 98 6.14 -8.92 -1.12
CA HIS A 98 5.31 -9.60 -2.10
C HIS A 98 3.83 -9.56 -1.65
N PRO A 99 2.85 -9.44 -2.56
CA PRO A 99 1.42 -9.44 -2.19
C PRO A 99 0.96 -10.67 -1.40
N SER A 100 1.62 -11.81 -1.62
CA SER A 100 1.38 -13.07 -0.90
C SER A 100 2.07 -13.17 0.46
N ASP A 101 2.92 -12.20 0.82
CA ASP A 101 3.55 -12.19 2.13
C ASP A 101 2.51 -11.90 3.22
N LYS A 102 2.76 -12.45 4.41
CA LYS A 102 1.91 -12.22 5.58
C LYS A 102 2.24 -10.90 6.25
N ILE A 103 1.26 -10.31 6.92
CA ILE A 103 1.45 -9.13 7.77
C ILE A 103 2.48 -9.40 8.88
N GLN A 104 2.60 -10.65 9.36
CA GLN A 104 3.68 -11.07 10.27
C GLN A 104 5.07 -10.62 9.80
N SER A 105 5.39 -10.74 8.51
CA SER A 105 6.68 -10.33 7.94
C SER A 105 6.95 -8.83 8.14
N LEU A 106 5.91 -7.98 8.11
CA LEU A 106 6.01 -6.56 8.42
C LEU A 106 6.30 -6.33 9.91
N VAL A 107 5.60 -7.04 10.79
CA VAL A 107 5.82 -6.93 12.24
C VAL A 107 7.24 -7.33 12.61
N ASP A 108 7.73 -8.44 12.06
CA ASP A 108 9.10 -8.92 12.30
C ASP A 108 10.15 -7.97 11.73
N TYR A 109 9.86 -7.35 10.58
CA TYR A 109 10.69 -6.29 10.01
C TYR A 109 10.73 -5.07 10.95
N LEU A 110 9.58 -4.62 11.45
CA LEU A 110 9.50 -3.48 12.36
C LEU A 110 10.19 -3.74 13.71
N LYS A 111 10.13 -4.96 14.23
CA LYS A 111 10.90 -5.36 15.42
C LYS A 111 12.41 -5.27 15.21
N LYS A 112 12.90 -5.54 13.99
CA LYS A 112 14.33 -5.45 13.65
C LYS A 112 14.80 -4.01 13.39
N VAL A 113 13.93 -3.17 12.83
CA VAL A 113 14.22 -1.77 12.53
C VAL A 113 14.00 -0.86 13.74
N GLY A 114 13.07 -1.24 14.62
CA GLY A 114 12.75 -0.50 15.83
C GLY A 114 13.90 -0.45 16.83
N ALA A 115 14.15 0.73 17.38
CA ALA A 115 15.16 0.92 18.43
C ALA A 115 14.74 0.34 19.79
N ARG A 116 13.45 0.02 19.98
CA ARG A 116 12.86 -0.43 21.25
C ARG A 116 12.06 -1.73 21.07
N PRO A 117 12.73 -2.89 21.01
CA PRO A 117 12.05 -4.18 20.86
C PRO A 117 11.20 -4.56 22.08
N GLU A 118 11.49 -3.99 23.25
CA GLU A 118 10.83 -4.26 24.53
C GLU A 118 9.42 -3.64 24.65
N LEU A 119 9.10 -2.63 23.82
CA LEU A 119 7.85 -1.89 23.96
C LEU A 119 6.76 -2.50 23.06
N PRO A 120 5.60 -2.88 23.60
CA PRO A 120 4.49 -3.36 22.78
C PRO A 120 4.02 -2.25 21.84
N PHE A 121 3.78 -2.61 20.58
CA PHE A 121 3.25 -1.71 19.57
C PHE A 121 2.12 -2.38 18.80
N TYR A 122 1.24 -1.57 18.24
CA TYR A 122 0.18 -2.02 17.34
C TYR A 122 0.19 -1.20 16.06
N LEU A 123 -0.35 -1.80 15.00
CA LEU A 123 -0.44 -1.20 13.68
C LEU A 123 -1.90 -0.88 13.35
N PHE A 124 -2.13 0.27 12.73
CA PHE A 124 -3.47 0.67 12.30
C PHE A 124 -3.44 1.46 10.99
N THR A 125 -4.56 1.45 10.26
CA THR A 125 -4.82 2.32 9.11
C THR A 125 -5.79 3.42 9.50
N ALA A 126 -5.77 4.55 8.80
CA ALA A 126 -6.66 5.69 9.01
C ALA A 126 -6.87 6.46 7.70
N PRO A 127 -8.01 7.14 7.48
CA PRO A 127 -9.21 7.24 8.34
C PRO A 127 -10.39 6.40 7.77
N PRO A 128 -11.05 5.50 8.51
CA PRO A 128 -11.19 5.35 9.97
C PRO A 128 -10.09 4.50 10.61
N LYS A 129 -9.88 4.66 11.94
CA LYS A 129 -8.88 3.89 12.71
C LYS A 129 -9.24 2.41 12.71
N GLN A 130 -8.55 1.60 11.91
CA GLN A 130 -8.68 0.15 11.89
C GLN A 130 -7.39 -0.50 12.37
N VAL A 131 -7.45 -1.17 13.52
CA VAL A 131 -6.30 -1.89 14.07
C VAL A 131 -6.12 -3.21 13.33
N ILE A 132 -4.92 -3.46 12.86
CA ILE A 132 -4.56 -4.71 12.19
C ILE A 132 -4.38 -5.80 13.25
N ARG A 133 -5.38 -6.68 13.37
CA ARG A 133 -5.39 -7.79 14.34
C ARG A 133 -4.87 -9.10 13.73
N GLU A 134 -5.18 -9.33 12.47
CA GLU A 134 -4.88 -10.58 11.78
C GLU A 134 -3.48 -10.57 11.16
N MET A 135 -2.48 -10.97 11.94
CA MET A 135 -1.10 -11.02 11.44
C MET A 135 -0.89 -12.12 10.38
N SER A 136 -1.74 -13.15 10.37
CA SER A 136 -1.68 -14.27 9.42
C SER A 136 -2.21 -13.92 8.03
N GLN A 137 -2.92 -12.79 7.88
CA GLN A 137 -3.48 -12.32 6.62
C GLN A 137 -2.36 -11.87 5.67
N ASP A 138 -2.58 -12.04 4.38
CA ASP A 138 -1.69 -11.57 3.32
C ASP A 138 -1.95 -10.11 2.93
N PHE A 139 -0.94 -9.43 2.37
CA PHE A 139 -1.05 -8.03 1.95
C PHE A 139 -2.14 -7.81 0.90
N TYR A 140 -2.40 -8.79 0.03
CA TYR A 140 -3.46 -8.68 -0.98
C TYR A 140 -4.85 -8.69 -0.34
N SER A 141 -5.15 -9.65 0.53
CA SER A 141 -6.45 -9.69 1.23
C SER A 141 -6.65 -8.53 2.20
N ALA A 142 -5.57 -8.00 2.78
CA ALA A 142 -5.61 -6.81 3.64
C ALA A 142 -5.79 -5.49 2.87
N GLY A 143 -5.77 -5.52 1.53
CA GLY A 143 -5.92 -4.32 0.71
C GLY A 143 -4.67 -3.43 0.66
N PHE A 144 -3.48 -3.97 1.00
CA PHE A 144 -2.22 -3.21 1.05
C PHE A 144 -1.44 -3.24 -0.27
N VAL A 145 -2.13 -3.43 -1.38
CA VAL A 145 -1.53 -3.65 -2.71
C VAL A 145 -2.14 -2.61 -3.67
N PRO A 146 -1.34 -1.81 -4.40
CA PRO A 146 0.11 -1.91 -4.62
C PRO A 146 0.96 -1.25 -3.54
N GLY A 147 0.35 -0.56 -2.60
CA GLY A 147 1.01 0.00 -1.44
C GLY A 147 0.01 0.49 -0.41
N ALA A 148 0.49 0.68 0.82
CA ALA A 148 -0.31 1.15 1.92
C ALA A 148 0.49 2.05 2.85
N VAL A 149 -0.22 2.97 3.50
CA VAL A 149 0.31 3.72 4.63
C VAL A 149 -0.27 3.12 5.90
N VAL A 150 0.61 2.69 6.79
CA VAL A 150 0.26 2.08 8.07
C VAL A 150 0.85 2.95 9.17
N HIS A 151 0.11 3.16 10.24
CA HIS A 151 0.56 3.89 11.41
C HIS A 151 0.95 2.92 12.52
N LEU A 152 2.06 3.20 13.17
CA LEU A 152 2.53 2.49 14.35
C LEU A 152 2.22 3.35 15.57
N SER A 153 1.69 2.73 16.62
CA SER A 153 1.52 3.36 17.94
C SER A 153 2.06 2.42 19.02
N TYR A 154 2.71 3.00 20.01
CA TYR A 154 3.21 2.27 21.17
C TYR A 154 2.13 2.17 22.24
N GLY A 155 2.06 1.02 22.93
CA GLY A 155 1.09 0.74 23.98
C GLY A 155 0.10 -0.36 23.60
N ALA A 156 -0.90 -0.56 24.47
CA ALA A 156 -2.01 -1.45 24.18
C ALA A 156 -3.04 -0.74 23.28
N PRO A 157 -3.71 -1.46 22.35
CA PRO A 157 -4.85 -0.90 21.65
C PRO A 157 -5.97 -0.62 22.66
N ASN A 158 -6.36 0.66 22.79
CA ASN A 158 -7.54 1.07 23.55
C ASN A 158 -8.83 0.52 22.94
#